data_AF-A0A401I8Q7-F1
#
_entry.id   AF-A0A401I8Q7-F1
#
_cell.length_a   1.000
_cell.length_b   1.000
_cell.length_c   1.000
_cell.angle_alpha   90.00
_cell.angle_beta   90.00
_cell.angle_gamma   90.00
#
_symmetry.space_group_name_H-M   'P 1'
#
loop_
_entity.id
_entity.type
_entity.pdbx_description
1 polymer ?
#
loop_
_entity_poly.entity_id
_entity_poly.type
_entity_poly.pdbx_seq_one_letter_code
_entity_poly.pdbx_strand_id
1 'polypeptide(L)'
;MRPNADQALTPAQWQELADDYGLAMHDASRPLIRQITISELLHPRLCADYLGWLAEYIGAPSLRVAASMLAKRYGYLLIAPSVYAMTAYDKALLPEPSQCLLVTPDPAAEPGRTTFPDLALTGLQVVSPGPAGRAAWRESWLRELFRSHLTPLLQSLAAVSQTPRAMLWENIYVRIAPLLTEDFDEAPARRRTDAAYLLADAAPELFGERRHPFARFVPQADCGGLAAAGSAERLTCCFYYEMSDEYCRKCPKPTQS
;
A
#
# COMPACT_ATOMS: atom_id res chain seq x y z
N MET A 1 17.78 2.45 27.69
CA MET A 1 16.70 1.45 27.64
C MET A 1 17.01 0.57 26.44
N ARG A 2 17.38 -0.71 26.65
CA ARG A 2 17.69 -1.61 25.52
C ARG A 2 16.35 -1.93 24.82
N PRO A 3 16.25 -1.91 23.48
CA PRO A 3 15.08 -2.41 22.78
C PRO A 3 14.86 -3.85 23.22
N ASN A 4 13.63 -4.18 23.62
CA ASN A 4 13.29 -5.52 24.08
C ASN A 4 13.41 -6.47 22.87
N ALA A 5 14.00 -7.65 23.02
CA ALA A 5 14.20 -8.59 21.91
C ALA A 5 12.88 -9.02 21.23
N ASP A 6 11.74 -8.80 21.89
CA ASP A 6 10.37 -9.03 21.37
C ASP A 6 9.85 -7.91 20.44
N GLN A 7 10.64 -6.87 20.18
CA GLN A 7 10.28 -5.69 19.36
C GLN A 7 10.98 -5.68 17.98
N ALA A 8 11.31 -6.85 17.45
CA ALA A 8 11.88 -7.01 16.11
C ALA A 8 11.20 -8.16 15.36
N LEU A 9 11.19 -8.10 14.03
CA LEU A 9 10.85 -9.27 13.21
C LEU A 9 11.89 -10.37 13.45
N THR A 10 11.45 -11.62 13.55
CA THR A 10 12.40 -12.74 13.55
C THR A 10 13.01 -12.88 12.16
N PRO A 11 14.18 -13.54 11.99
CA PRO A 11 14.76 -13.76 10.67
C PRO A 11 13.80 -14.45 9.69
N ALA A 12 13.01 -15.42 10.15
CA ALA A 12 12.02 -16.11 9.32
C ALA A 12 10.87 -15.18 8.89
N GLN A 13 10.31 -14.39 9.82
CA GLN A 13 9.29 -13.40 9.48
C GLN A 13 9.82 -12.35 8.51
N TRP A 14 11.10 -11.98 8.65
CA TRP A 14 11.72 -11.02 7.76
C TRP A 14 11.87 -11.61 6.35
N GLN A 15 12.35 -12.85 6.25
CA GLN A 15 12.47 -13.56 4.98
C GLN A 15 11.12 -13.69 4.27
N GLU A 16 10.08 -14.11 4.99
CA GLU A 16 8.72 -14.26 4.45
C GLU A 16 8.17 -12.93 3.92
N LEU A 17 8.30 -11.84 4.69
CA LEU A 17 7.85 -10.52 4.25
C LEU A 17 8.65 -9.99 3.04
N ALA A 18 9.93 -10.34 2.94
CA ALA A 18 10.78 -9.97 1.81
C ALA A 18 10.40 -10.74 0.55
N ASP A 19 10.23 -12.06 0.65
CA ASP A 19 9.93 -12.94 -0.48
C ASP A 19 8.52 -12.71 -1.04
N ASP A 20 7.52 -12.61 -0.16
CA ASP A 20 6.12 -12.56 -0.58
C ASP A 20 5.63 -11.14 -0.89
N TYR A 21 6.24 -10.13 -0.27
CA TYR A 21 5.76 -8.74 -0.35
C TYR A 21 6.84 -7.72 -0.73
N GLY A 22 8.08 -8.14 -0.95
CA GLY A 22 9.17 -7.26 -1.41
C GLY A 22 9.64 -6.25 -0.37
N LEU A 23 9.39 -6.48 0.91
CA LEU A 23 9.85 -5.61 1.99
C LEU A 23 11.38 -5.75 2.13
N ALA A 24 12.12 -4.66 2.02
CA ALA A 24 13.59 -4.70 2.01
C ALA A 24 14.22 -3.47 2.69
N MET A 25 15.42 -3.64 3.24
CA MET A 25 16.26 -2.52 3.68
C MET A 25 17.00 -1.90 2.49
N HIS A 26 17.35 -0.62 2.59
CA HIS A 26 18.13 0.07 1.57
C HIS A 26 19.55 -0.49 1.46
N ASP A 27 19.91 -0.89 0.24
CA ASP A 27 21.26 -1.27 -0.14
C ASP A 27 21.90 -0.13 -0.95
N ALA A 28 22.84 0.58 -0.31
CA ALA A 28 23.55 1.70 -0.93
C ALA A 28 24.49 1.28 -2.08
N SER A 29 24.79 -0.02 -2.22
CA SER A 29 25.61 -0.54 -3.31
C SER A 29 24.81 -0.84 -4.57
N ARG A 30 23.48 -0.88 -4.46
CA ARG A 30 22.59 -1.20 -5.58
C ARG A 30 22.60 -0.05 -6.61
N PRO A 31 22.90 -0.31 -7.89
CA PRO A 31 22.82 0.71 -8.92
C PRO A 31 21.37 1.16 -9.14
N LEU A 32 21.10 2.46 -8.95
CA LEU A 32 19.78 3.05 -9.11
C LEU A 32 19.84 4.19 -10.13
N ILE A 33 18.83 4.28 -10.99
CA ILE A 33 18.66 5.42 -11.92
C ILE A 33 17.82 6.53 -11.30
N ARG A 34 17.02 6.22 -10.27
CA ARG A 34 16.22 7.19 -9.53
C ARG A 34 15.94 6.69 -8.12
N GLN A 35 15.95 7.62 -7.16
CA GLN A 35 15.40 7.39 -5.83
C GLN A 35 14.71 8.65 -5.32
N ILE A 36 13.73 8.49 -4.44
CA ILE A 36 13.07 9.57 -3.72
C ILE A 36 12.46 9.05 -2.42
N THR A 37 12.48 9.84 -1.35
CA THR A 37 11.77 9.51 -0.12
C THR A 37 10.28 9.84 -0.22
N ILE A 38 9.43 9.16 0.56
CA ILE A 38 8.00 9.48 0.59
C ILE A 38 7.75 10.86 1.19
N SER A 39 8.56 11.30 2.17
CA SER A 39 8.49 12.66 2.71
C SER A 39 8.76 13.74 1.65
N GLU A 40 9.69 13.50 0.72
CA GLU A 40 9.91 14.40 -0.42
C GLU A 40 8.67 14.47 -1.33
N LEU A 41 8.00 13.34 -1.59
CA LEU A 41 6.75 13.31 -2.38
C LEU A 41 5.58 14.03 -1.72
N LEU A 42 5.66 14.39 -0.44
CA LEU A 42 4.65 15.26 0.19
C LEU A 42 4.77 16.72 -0.25
N HIS A 43 5.89 17.11 -0.86
CA HIS A 43 6.10 18.45 -1.40
C HIS A 43 5.57 18.51 -2.85
N PRO A 44 4.60 19.39 -3.18
CA PRO A 44 3.93 19.37 -4.49
C PRO A 44 4.88 19.47 -5.68
N ARG A 45 5.94 20.28 -5.58
CA ARG A 45 6.94 20.43 -6.64
C ARG A 45 7.73 19.13 -6.87
N LEU A 46 8.28 18.54 -5.82
CA LEU A 46 9.05 17.30 -5.92
C LEU A 46 8.16 16.12 -6.36
N CYS A 47 6.91 16.12 -5.93
CA CYS A 47 5.91 15.17 -6.38
C CYS A 47 5.64 15.30 -7.89
N ALA A 48 5.45 16.53 -8.40
CA ALA A 48 5.28 16.79 -9.83
C ALA A 48 6.51 16.37 -10.64
N ASP A 49 7.70 16.73 -10.17
CA ASP A 49 8.96 16.38 -10.83
C ASP A 49 9.14 14.85 -10.89
N TYR A 50 8.85 14.14 -9.80
CA TYR A 50 8.94 12.67 -9.77
C TYR A 50 7.86 12.00 -10.62
N LEU A 51 6.61 12.48 -10.60
CA LEU A 51 5.55 11.92 -11.43
C LEU A 51 5.81 12.17 -12.92
N GLY A 52 6.39 13.31 -13.30
CA GLY A 52 6.79 13.59 -14.67
C GLY A 52 7.87 12.61 -15.15
N TRP A 53 8.93 12.44 -14.35
CA TRP A 53 9.97 11.45 -14.63
C TRP A 53 9.40 10.03 -14.70
N LEU A 54 8.55 9.64 -13.74
CA LEU A 54 7.98 8.30 -13.71
C LEU A 54 7.07 8.07 -14.93
N ALA A 55 6.27 9.07 -15.31
CA ALA A 55 5.40 8.98 -16.48
C ALA A 55 6.20 8.70 -17.76
N GLU A 56 7.28 9.44 -17.99
CA GLU A 56 8.19 9.22 -19.11
C GLU A 56 8.82 7.82 -19.04
N TYR A 57 9.34 7.45 -17.88
CA TYR A 57 10.06 6.19 -17.70
C TYR A 57 9.20 4.94 -17.90
N ILE A 58 7.95 4.95 -17.44
CA ILE A 58 7.03 3.80 -17.59
C ILE A 58 6.14 3.89 -18.84
N GLY A 59 6.27 4.95 -19.65
CA GLY A 59 5.41 5.18 -20.81
C GLY A 59 3.97 5.57 -20.47
N ALA A 60 3.72 6.18 -19.30
CA ALA A 60 2.40 6.68 -18.94
C ALA A 60 2.08 7.98 -19.72
N PRO A 61 0.91 8.08 -20.38
CA PRO A 61 0.59 9.22 -21.23
C PRO A 61 0.23 10.50 -20.45
N SER A 62 0.11 10.42 -19.12
CA SER A 62 -0.14 11.58 -18.28
C SER A 62 0.27 11.37 -16.82
N LEU A 63 0.41 12.49 -16.09
CA LEU A 63 0.63 12.47 -14.64
C LEU A 63 -0.48 11.74 -13.88
N ARG A 64 -1.72 11.75 -14.38
CA ARG A 64 -2.85 11.04 -13.79
C ARG A 64 -2.64 9.52 -13.82
N VAL A 65 -2.19 9.00 -14.95
CA VAL A 65 -1.87 7.58 -15.10
C VAL A 65 -0.69 7.21 -14.20
N ALA A 66 0.39 7.99 -14.24
CA ALA A 66 1.56 7.77 -13.38
C ALA A 66 1.20 7.78 -11.89
N ALA A 67 0.40 8.73 -11.43
CA ALA A 67 -0.05 8.81 -10.04
C ALA A 67 -0.93 7.61 -9.63
N SER A 68 -1.85 7.18 -10.51
CA SER A 68 -2.66 5.97 -10.29
C SER A 68 -1.79 4.72 -10.14
N MET A 69 -0.81 4.55 -11.02
CA MET A 69 0.11 3.41 -10.98
C MET A 69 1.03 3.44 -9.78
N LEU A 70 1.57 4.62 -9.44
CA LEU A 70 2.40 4.81 -8.27
C LEU A 70 1.62 4.50 -6.99
N ALA A 71 0.39 5.02 -6.84
CA ALA A 71 -0.45 4.70 -5.69
C ALA A 71 -0.74 3.20 -5.59
N LYS A 72 -1.00 2.52 -6.72
CA LYS A 72 -1.21 1.07 -6.77
C LYS A 72 0.05 0.29 -6.36
N ARG A 73 1.23 0.71 -6.82
CA ARG A 73 2.51 0.06 -6.53
C ARG A 73 2.92 0.29 -5.08
N TYR A 74 3.02 1.54 -4.67
CA TYR A 74 3.44 1.91 -3.33
C TYR A 74 2.46 1.43 -2.26
N GLY A 75 1.16 1.52 -2.54
CA GLY A 75 0.13 0.98 -1.66
C GLY A 75 0.30 -0.49 -1.35
N TYR A 76 0.60 -1.30 -2.37
CA TYR A 76 0.89 -2.71 -2.16
C TYR A 76 2.19 -2.91 -1.37
N LEU A 77 3.29 -2.28 -1.79
CA LEU A 77 4.61 -2.45 -1.17
C LEU A 77 4.65 -2.05 0.31
N LEU A 78 3.89 -1.03 0.71
CA LEU A 78 3.81 -0.60 2.11
C LEU A 78 2.80 -1.46 2.89
N ILE A 79 1.59 -1.63 2.36
CA ILE A 79 0.46 -2.07 3.17
C ILE A 79 0.36 -3.60 3.22
N ALA A 80 0.70 -4.30 2.14
CA ALA A 80 0.68 -5.77 2.15
C ALA A 80 1.55 -6.37 3.27
N PRO A 81 2.85 -6.03 3.38
CA PRO A 81 3.67 -6.56 4.47
C PRO A 81 3.21 -6.05 5.85
N SER A 82 2.71 -4.81 5.94
CA SER A 82 2.23 -4.23 7.20
C SER A 82 0.96 -4.91 7.73
N VAL A 83 -0.02 -5.17 6.85
CA VAL A 83 -1.27 -5.86 7.19
C VAL A 83 -0.98 -7.33 7.52
N TYR A 84 -0.11 -7.96 6.73
CA TYR A 84 0.28 -9.35 6.99
C TYR A 84 0.96 -9.48 8.35
N ALA A 85 1.98 -8.67 8.64
CA ALA A 85 2.66 -8.69 9.93
C ALA A 85 1.72 -8.40 11.13
N MET A 86 0.79 -7.45 10.97
CA MET A 86 -0.18 -7.09 12.01
C MET A 86 -1.16 -8.24 12.28
N THR A 87 -1.58 -8.95 11.24
CA THR A 87 -2.55 -10.05 11.34
C THR A 87 -1.87 -11.34 11.79
N ALA A 88 -0.84 -11.80 11.06
CA ALA A 88 -0.18 -13.08 11.27
C ALA A 88 0.75 -13.09 12.48
N TYR A 89 1.43 -11.98 12.78
CA TYR A 89 2.49 -11.95 13.81
C TYR A 89 2.19 -11.06 15.01
N ASP A 90 1.07 -10.34 15.04
CA ASP A 90 0.82 -9.25 15.99
C ASP A 90 1.97 -8.22 16.01
N LYS A 91 2.45 -7.83 14.82
CA LYS A 91 3.55 -6.86 14.65
C LYS A 91 3.14 -5.70 13.76
N ALA A 92 3.24 -4.49 14.31
CA ALA A 92 2.98 -3.24 13.62
C ALA A 92 4.29 -2.74 13.03
N LEU A 93 4.36 -2.71 11.71
CA LEU A 93 5.46 -2.09 10.97
C LEU A 93 5.18 -0.59 10.88
N LEU A 94 6.09 0.23 11.41
CA LEU A 94 5.93 1.67 11.50
C LEU A 94 7.11 2.40 10.83
N PRO A 95 7.25 2.33 9.50
CA PRO A 95 8.22 3.16 8.80
C PRO A 95 7.70 4.59 8.66
N GLU A 96 8.53 5.57 8.98
CA GLU A 96 8.23 6.97 8.71
C GLU A 96 8.31 7.27 7.19
N PRO A 97 7.57 8.28 6.68
CA PRO A 97 7.70 8.69 5.27
C PRO A 97 9.13 9.05 4.85
N SER A 98 9.94 9.56 5.78
CA SER A 98 11.37 9.86 5.58
C SER A 98 12.25 8.61 5.47
N GLN A 99 11.76 7.47 5.98
CA GLN A 99 12.47 6.19 5.99
C GLN A 99 12.07 5.28 4.83
N CYS A 100 11.00 5.63 4.10
CA CYS A 100 10.56 4.91 2.90
C CYS A 100 11.17 5.55 1.66
N LEU A 101 12.02 4.81 0.94
CA LEU A 101 12.58 5.21 -0.34
C LEU A 101 11.92 4.43 -1.46
N LEU A 102 11.37 5.13 -2.44
CA LEU A 102 11.09 4.55 -3.75
C LEU A 102 12.40 4.49 -4.53
N VAL A 103 12.79 3.29 -4.95
CA VAL A 103 14.04 3.07 -5.68
C VAL A 103 13.74 2.43 -7.03
N THR A 104 14.33 2.98 -8.09
CA THR A 104 14.26 2.43 -9.44
C THR A 104 15.63 1.90 -9.82
N PRO A 105 15.80 0.57 -9.89
CA PRO A 105 17.07 -0.07 -10.24
C PRO A 105 17.51 0.25 -11.66
N ASP A 106 18.81 0.23 -11.91
CA ASP A 106 19.34 0.32 -13.27
C ASP A 106 18.99 -0.93 -14.08
N PRO A 107 18.21 -0.82 -15.18
CA PRO A 107 17.87 -1.98 -16.01
C PRO A 107 19.07 -2.65 -16.66
N ALA A 108 20.22 -1.96 -16.79
CA ALA A 108 21.46 -2.57 -17.27
C ALA A 108 22.07 -3.53 -16.24
N ALA A 109 21.88 -3.26 -14.94
CA ALA A 109 22.33 -4.12 -13.85
C ALA A 109 21.33 -5.25 -13.56
N GLU A 110 20.03 -5.01 -13.79
CA GLU A 110 18.95 -5.96 -13.49
C GLU A 110 17.98 -6.12 -14.68
N PRO A 111 18.42 -6.74 -15.79
CA PRO A 111 17.62 -6.88 -16.99
C PRO A 111 16.37 -7.74 -16.75
N GLY A 112 15.25 -7.36 -17.37
CA GLY A 112 13.97 -8.08 -17.26
C GLY A 112 13.15 -7.76 -16.01
N ARG A 113 13.67 -6.90 -15.11
CA ARG A 113 12.90 -6.41 -13.96
C ARG A 113 11.80 -5.44 -14.40
N THR A 114 10.76 -5.33 -13.59
CA THR A 114 9.71 -4.32 -13.79
C THR A 114 10.28 -2.90 -13.74
N THR A 115 9.73 -2.00 -14.55
CA THR A 115 10.08 -0.56 -14.56
C THR A 115 9.43 0.19 -13.38
N PHE A 116 8.54 -0.44 -12.61
CA PHE A 116 7.96 0.18 -11.43
C PHE A 116 8.95 0.20 -10.25
N PRO A 117 8.95 1.25 -9.42
CA PRO A 117 9.86 1.36 -8.30
C PRO A 117 9.62 0.26 -7.25
N ASP A 118 10.70 -0.13 -6.58
CA ASP A 118 10.66 -0.92 -5.34
C ASP A 118 10.58 0.02 -4.11
N LEU A 119 10.28 -0.56 -2.96
CA LEU A 119 10.34 0.14 -1.67
C LEU A 119 11.56 -0.38 -0.90
N ALA A 120 12.44 0.54 -0.52
CA ALA A 120 13.57 0.28 0.35
C ALA A 120 13.41 1.08 1.65
N LEU A 121 13.67 0.46 2.80
CA LEU A 121 13.60 1.11 4.09
C LEU A 121 14.98 1.50 4.60
N THR A 122 15.15 2.72 5.08
CA THR A 122 16.36 3.15 5.81
C THR A 122 16.22 3.00 7.33
N GLY A 123 15.00 2.76 7.80
CA GLY A 123 14.67 2.46 9.18
C GLY A 123 13.27 1.85 9.28
N LEU A 124 13.06 1.05 10.33
CA LEU A 124 11.78 0.42 10.60
C LEU A 124 11.64 0.17 12.10
N GLN A 125 10.59 0.74 12.69
CA GLN A 125 10.17 0.37 14.04
C GLN A 125 9.13 -0.75 13.98
N VAL A 126 9.27 -1.73 14.87
CA VAL A 126 8.31 -2.82 15.03
C VAL A 126 7.74 -2.79 16.44
N VAL A 127 6.41 -2.79 16.55
CA VAL A 127 5.72 -2.72 17.84
C VAL A 127 4.69 -3.85 17.94
N SER A 128 4.69 -4.56 19.06
CA SER A 128 3.72 -5.60 19.40
C SER A 128 2.65 -5.07 20.37
N PRO A 129 1.48 -5.72 20.51
CA PRO A 129 0.46 -5.34 21.48
C PRO A 129 1.03 -5.17 22.90
N GLY A 130 0.82 -3.99 23.47
CA GLY A 130 1.21 -3.68 24.84
C GLY A 130 0.11 -4.00 25.86
N PRO A 131 0.27 -3.55 27.13
CA PRO A 131 -0.69 -3.78 28.20
C PRO A 131 -2.09 -3.22 27.96
N ALA A 132 -2.21 -2.17 27.13
CA ALA A 132 -3.50 -1.61 26.70
C ALA A 132 -4.30 -2.53 25.76
N GLY A 133 -3.71 -3.66 25.35
CA GLY A 133 -4.36 -4.68 24.54
C GLY A 133 -4.26 -4.43 23.04
N ARG A 134 -4.65 -5.46 22.28
CA ARG A 134 -4.54 -5.49 20.82
C ARG A 134 -5.40 -4.44 20.11
N ALA A 135 -6.60 -4.15 20.64
CA ALA A 135 -7.51 -3.19 20.02
C ALA A 135 -6.90 -1.78 19.96
N ALA A 136 -6.43 -1.26 21.09
CA ALA A 136 -5.78 0.05 21.16
C ALA A 136 -4.49 0.11 20.33
N TRP A 137 -3.70 -0.97 20.33
CA TRP A 137 -2.50 -1.09 19.49
C TRP A 137 -2.84 -1.04 17.99
N ARG A 138 -3.88 -1.77 17.55
CA ARG A 138 -4.33 -1.79 16.15
C ARG A 138 -4.83 -0.41 15.69
N GLU A 139 -5.54 0.32 16.56
CA GLU A 139 -5.94 1.71 16.28
C GLU A 139 -4.75 2.66 16.10
N SER A 140 -3.74 2.54 16.97
CA SER A 140 -2.51 3.32 16.84
C SER A 140 -1.79 3.00 15.53
N TRP A 141 -1.68 1.72 15.18
CA TRP A 141 -1.06 1.30 13.92
C TRP A 141 -1.83 1.81 12.70
N LEU A 142 -3.17 1.73 12.68
CA LEU A 142 -3.98 2.30 11.59
C LEU A 142 -3.74 3.80 11.45
N ARG A 143 -3.69 4.52 12.57
CA ARG A 143 -3.43 5.96 12.57
C ARG A 143 -2.08 6.30 11.96
N GLU A 144 -1.02 5.60 12.35
CA GLU A 144 0.30 5.88 11.79
C GLU A 144 0.40 5.48 10.32
N LEU A 145 -0.08 4.29 9.95
CA LEU A 145 0.02 3.77 8.58
C LEU A 145 -0.85 4.56 7.60
N PHE A 146 -2.09 4.90 7.98
CA PHE A 146 -3.02 5.55 7.07
C PHE A 146 -3.06 7.06 7.24
N ARG A 147 -3.34 7.58 8.44
CA ARG A 147 -3.48 9.03 8.64
C ARG A 147 -2.14 9.76 8.54
N SER A 148 -1.10 9.27 9.21
CA SER A 148 0.20 9.96 9.26
C SER A 148 1.05 9.73 8.00
N HIS A 149 0.84 8.61 7.30
CA HIS A 149 1.69 8.21 6.17
C HIS A 149 0.95 8.22 4.83
N LEU A 150 0.04 7.27 4.60
CA LEU A 150 -0.55 7.07 3.27
C LEU A 150 -1.41 8.24 2.81
N THR A 151 -2.20 8.83 3.72
CA THR A 151 -3.17 9.87 3.38
C THR A 151 -2.51 11.16 2.87
N PRO A 152 -1.47 11.71 3.53
CA PRO A 152 -0.70 12.83 2.99
C PRO A 152 -0.13 12.55 1.59
N LEU A 153 0.38 11.34 1.36
CA LEU A 153 0.87 10.95 0.04
C LEU A 153 -0.26 10.96 -1.01
N LEU A 154 -1.39 10.33 -0.72
CA LEU A 154 -2.54 10.31 -1.64
C LEU A 154 -3.09 11.71 -1.91
N GLN A 155 -3.04 12.61 -0.93
CA GLN A 155 -3.40 14.02 -1.10
C GLN A 155 -2.44 14.74 -2.04
N SER A 156 -1.13 14.57 -1.86
CA SER A 156 -0.11 15.15 -2.73
C SER A 156 -0.27 14.66 -4.17
N LEU A 157 -0.40 13.34 -4.36
CA LEU A 157 -0.63 12.73 -5.67
C LEU A 157 -1.91 13.26 -6.32
N ALA A 158 -3.02 13.32 -5.59
CA ALA A 158 -4.29 13.81 -6.11
C ALA A 158 -4.20 15.29 -6.54
N ALA A 159 -3.56 16.14 -5.74
CA ALA A 159 -3.42 17.55 -6.03
C ALA A 159 -2.57 17.81 -7.29
N VAL A 160 -1.44 17.12 -7.42
CA VAL A 160 -0.51 17.31 -8.54
C VAL A 160 -1.06 16.73 -9.84
N SER A 161 -1.65 15.54 -9.79
CA SER A 161 -2.09 14.80 -10.98
C SER A 161 -3.56 15.03 -11.36
N GLN A 162 -4.32 15.74 -10.52
CA GLN A 162 -5.77 15.88 -10.64
C GLN A 162 -6.49 14.53 -10.68
N THR A 163 -5.95 13.53 -9.97
CA THR A 163 -6.57 12.19 -9.83
C THR A 163 -7.58 12.20 -8.68
N PRO A 164 -8.80 11.65 -8.87
CA PRO A 164 -9.77 11.56 -7.78
C PRO A 164 -9.24 10.72 -6.61
N ARG A 165 -9.31 11.26 -5.37
CA ARG A 165 -8.86 10.53 -4.15
C ARG A 165 -9.53 9.16 -3.99
N ALA A 166 -10.80 9.04 -4.34
CA ALA A 166 -11.53 7.76 -4.28
C ALA A 166 -10.87 6.69 -5.16
N MET A 167 -10.36 7.05 -6.34
CA MET A 167 -9.65 6.12 -7.22
C MET A 167 -8.33 5.67 -6.61
N LEU A 168 -7.58 6.59 -6.01
CA LEU A 168 -6.33 6.26 -5.34
C LEU A 168 -6.59 5.32 -4.16
N TRP A 169 -7.59 5.59 -3.33
CA TRP A 169 -8.01 4.70 -2.25
C TRP A 169 -8.48 3.33 -2.75
N GLU A 170 -9.17 3.26 -3.89
CA GLU A 170 -9.55 1.98 -4.44
C GLU A 170 -8.35 1.17 -4.94
N ASN A 171 -7.34 1.82 -5.55
CA ASN A 171 -6.08 1.16 -5.93
C ASN A 171 -5.38 0.52 -4.72
N ILE A 172 -5.54 1.12 -3.54
CA ILE A 172 -5.09 0.55 -2.27
C ILE A 172 -5.99 -0.62 -1.85
N TYR A 173 -7.32 -0.40 -1.81
CA TYR A 173 -8.31 -1.39 -1.40
C TYR A 173 -8.18 -2.72 -2.16
N VAL A 174 -8.05 -2.67 -3.49
CA VAL A 174 -7.97 -3.89 -4.34
C VAL A 174 -6.72 -4.73 -4.07
N ARG A 175 -5.73 -4.19 -3.36
CA ARG A 175 -4.52 -4.91 -2.93
C ARG A 175 -4.65 -5.44 -1.50
N ILE A 176 -5.39 -4.74 -0.64
CA ILE A 176 -5.55 -5.10 0.78
C ILE A 176 -6.66 -6.12 0.97
N ALA A 177 -7.82 -5.93 0.33
CA ALA A 177 -8.98 -6.76 0.58
C ALA A 177 -8.71 -8.26 0.36
N PRO A 178 -8.06 -8.70 -0.74
CA PRO A 178 -7.71 -10.10 -0.93
C PRO A 178 -6.86 -10.68 0.21
N LEU A 179 -5.86 -9.94 0.70
CA LEU A 179 -4.97 -10.38 1.80
C LEU A 179 -5.72 -10.63 3.12
N LEU A 180 -6.85 -9.94 3.30
CA LEU A 180 -7.66 -10.02 4.50
C LEU A 180 -8.84 -11.00 4.37
N THR A 181 -9.24 -11.39 3.17
CA THR A 181 -10.46 -12.19 2.96
C THR A 181 -10.22 -13.54 2.31
N GLU A 182 -9.11 -13.72 1.60
CA GLU A 182 -8.76 -15.01 1.01
C GLU A 182 -8.08 -15.90 2.06
N ASP A 183 -8.54 -17.15 2.15
CA ASP A 183 -8.08 -18.12 3.14
C ASP A 183 -6.74 -18.73 2.70
N PHE A 184 -5.63 -18.14 3.14
CA PHE A 184 -4.27 -18.64 2.84
C PHE A 184 -3.51 -19.25 4.04
N ASP A 185 -4.00 -19.15 5.29
CA ASP A 185 -3.24 -19.55 6.49
C ASP A 185 -4.07 -20.17 7.63
N GLU A 186 -3.38 -20.70 8.65
CA GLU A 186 -3.87 -21.41 9.83
C GLU A 186 -4.65 -20.55 10.87
N ALA A 187 -4.70 -19.20 10.73
CA ALA A 187 -5.33 -18.28 11.69
C ALA A 187 -6.59 -17.54 11.16
N PRO A 188 -7.62 -18.23 10.62
CA PRO A 188 -8.73 -17.62 9.90
C PRO A 188 -9.61 -16.70 10.77
N ALA A 189 -9.79 -17.00 12.07
CA ALA A 189 -10.64 -16.20 12.95
C ALA A 189 -10.10 -14.78 13.19
N ARG A 190 -8.78 -14.66 13.35
CA ARG A 190 -8.11 -13.36 13.56
C ARG A 190 -8.17 -12.53 12.30
N ARG A 191 -7.81 -13.12 11.16
CA ARG A 191 -7.88 -12.48 9.84
C ARG A 191 -9.27 -11.92 9.56
N ARG A 192 -10.33 -12.69 9.82
CA ARG A 192 -11.73 -12.22 9.68
C ARG A 192 -12.04 -11.01 10.57
N THR A 193 -11.55 -11.02 11.81
CA THR A 193 -11.74 -9.90 12.75
C THR A 193 -10.96 -8.65 12.33
N ASP A 194 -9.76 -8.82 11.77
CA ASP A 194 -8.96 -7.72 11.24
C ASP A 194 -9.54 -7.18 9.92
N ALA A 195 -10.07 -8.06 9.07
CA ALA A 195 -10.79 -7.70 7.85
C ALA A 195 -12.01 -6.82 8.15
N ALA A 196 -12.88 -7.27 9.07
CA ALA A 196 -14.08 -6.52 9.46
C ALA A 196 -13.70 -5.13 9.97
N TYR A 197 -12.70 -5.09 10.85
CA TYR A 197 -12.28 -3.83 11.45
C TYR A 197 -11.65 -2.88 10.42
N LEU A 198 -10.68 -3.34 9.63
CA LEU A 198 -9.93 -2.48 8.71
C LEU A 198 -10.76 -2.02 7.51
N LEU A 199 -11.67 -2.86 7.02
CA LEU A 199 -12.44 -2.58 5.81
C LEU A 199 -13.80 -1.90 6.08
N ALA A 200 -14.35 -2.04 7.30
CA ALA A 200 -15.69 -1.54 7.62
C ALA A 200 -15.79 -0.78 8.96
N ASP A 201 -15.28 -1.31 10.07
CA ASP A 201 -15.63 -0.80 11.41
C ASP A 201 -14.74 0.35 11.91
N ALA A 202 -13.51 0.46 11.40
CA ALA A 202 -12.54 1.45 11.88
C ALA A 202 -13.02 2.89 11.67
N ALA A 203 -12.80 3.74 12.68
CA ALA A 203 -13.26 5.13 12.61
C ALA A 203 -12.55 5.90 11.47
N PRO A 204 -13.26 6.72 10.67
CA PRO A 204 -12.68 7.47 9.54
C PRO A 204 -11.45 8.31 9.91
N GLU A 205 -11.40 8.81 11.15
CA GLU A 205 -10.32 9.65 11.67
C GLU A 205 -9.00 8.89 11.76
N LEU A 206 -9.01 7.56 11.88
CA LEU A 206 -7.80 6.72 11.83
C LEU A 206 -7.16 6.73 10.45
N PHE A 207 -7.94 7.01 9.40
CA PHE A 207 -7.46 7.21 8.04
C PHE A 207 -7.23 8.68 7.70
N GLY A 208 -7.51 9.62 8.62
CA GLY A 208 -7.45 11.05 8.31
C GLY A 208 -8.52 11.49 7.29
N GLU A 209 -9.64 10.76 7.22
CA GLU A 209 -10.73 11.01 6.28
C GLU A 209 -12.04 11.34 7.02
N ARG A 210 -12.96 12.01 6.33
CA ARG A 210 -14.31 12.31 6.87
C ARG A 210 -15.27 11.13 6.79
N ARG A 211 -14.94 10.14 5.95
CA ARG A 211 -15.72 8.92 5.72
C ARG A 211 -14.71 7.78 5.58
N HIS A 212 -15.11 6.57 5.98
CA HIS A 212 -14.25 5.39 5.85
C HIS A 212 -13.84 5.21 4.38
N PRO A 213 -12.54 5.24 4.04
CA PRO A 213 -12.10 5.28 2.64
C PRO A 213 -12.47 4.00 1.87
N PHE A 214 -12.55 2.86 2.57
CA PHE A 214 -12.87 1.57 1.96
C PHE A 214 -14.35 1.18 1.99
N ALA A 215 -15.19 1.80 2.82
CA ALA A 215 -16.55 1.29 3.06
C ALA A 215 -17.42 1.24 1.80
N ARG A 216 -17.18 2.16 0.85
CA ARG A 216 -17.88 2.19 -0.44
C ARG A 216 -17.46 1.08 -1.41
N PHE A 217 -16.33 0.42 -1.18
CA PHE A 217 -15.80 -0.64 -2.05
C PHE A 217 -16.12 -2.04 -1.51
N VAL A 218 -16.53 -2.13 -0.24
CA VAL A 218 -17.04 -3.37 0.34
C VAL A 218 -18.41 -3.67 -0.27
N PRO A 219 -18.62 -4.87 -0.85
CA PRO A 219 -19.93 -5.28 -1.37
C PRO A 219 -21.03 -5.16 -0.31
N GLN A 220 -22.26 -4.94 -0.77
CA GLN A 220 -23.43 -4.98 0.11
C GLN A 220 -23.65 -6.41 0.67
N ALA A 221 -24.37 -6.52 1.78
CA ALA A 221 -24.57 -7.80 2.48
C ALA A 221 -25.26 -8.86 1.62
N ASP A 222 -26.20 -8.46 0.77
CA ASP A 222 -26.89 -9.30 -0.22
C ASP A 222 -25.97 -9.78 -1.36
N CYS A 223 -24.86 -9.08 -1.57
CA CYS A 223 -23.81 -9.40 -2.53
C CYS A 223 -22.58 -10.05 -1.86
N GLY A 224 -22.76 -10.71 -0.71
CA GLY A 224 -21.71 -11.44 0.01
C GLY A 224 -20.89 -10.60 1.00
N GLY A 225 -21.13 -9.29 1.08
CA GLY A 225 -20.57 -8.42 2.11
C GLY A 225 -19.04 -8.46 2.18
N LEU A 226 -18.51 -8.48 3.40
CA LEU A 226 -17.07 -8.56 3.67
C LEU A 226 -16.41 -9.81 3.07
N ALA A 227 -17.12 -10.94 3.00
CA ALA A 227 -16.55 -12.18 2.45
C ALA A 227 -16.24 -12.06 0.94
N ALA A 228 -16.98 -11.21 0.23
CA ALA A 228 -16.76 -10.93 -1.18
C ALA A 228 -15.81 -9.75 -1.44
N ALA A 229 -15.28 -9.09 -0.40
CA ALA A 229 -14.45 -7.89 -0.56
C ALA A 229 -13.17 -8.15 -1.39
N GLY A 230 -12.52 -9.31 -1.20
CA GLY A 230 -11.34 -9.71 -1.97
C GLY A 230 -11.62 -9.97 -3.45
N SER A 231 -12.84 -10.37 -3.82
CA SER A 231 -13.25 -10.64 -5.21
C SER A 231 -14.06 -9.50 -5.85
N ALA A 232 -14.42 -8.47 -5.07
CA ALA A 232 -15.23 -7.34 -5.52
C ALA A 232 -14.68 -6.69 -6.81
N GLU A 233 -15.60 -6.40 -7.73
CA GLU A 233 -15.33 -5.58 -8.91
C GLU A 233 -15.02 -4.14 -8.51
N ARG A 234 -14.20 -3.48 -9.30
CA ARG A 234 -13.88 -2.08 -9.03
C ARG A 234 -15.04 -1.18 -9.41
N LEU A 235 -15.13 -0.05 -8.73
CA LEU A 235 -16.00 1.08 -9.03
C LEU A 235 -15.28 2.18 -9.81
N THR A 236 -13.95 2.22 -9.79
CA THR A 236 -13.15 3.21 -10.52
C THR A 236 -12.14 2.56 -11.47
N CYS A 237 -11.90 3.20 -12.62
CA CYS A 237 -10.89 2.76 -13.56
C CYS A 237 -9.52 3.29 -13.13
N CYS A 238 -8.48 2.45 -13.10
CA CYS A 238 -7.13 2.89 -12.76
C CYS A 238 -6.29 3.39 -13.94
N PHE A 239 -6.87 3.49 -15.15
CA PHE A 239 -6.17 3.88 -16.38
C PHE A 239 -5.04 2.95 -16.84
N TYR A 240 -5.01 1.70 -16.35
CA TYR A 240 -3.98 0.73 -16.78
C TYR A 240 -4.02 0.47 -18.29
N TYR A 241 -5.22 0.45 -18.89
CA TYR A 241 -5.43 0.29 -20.33
C TYR A 241 -4.83 1.43 -21.17
N GLU A 242 -4.41 2.54 -20.56
CA GLU A 242 -3.73 3.63 -21.28
C GLU A 242 -2.23 3.38 -21.44
N MET A 243 -1.70 2.34 -20.81
CA MET A 243 -0.29 1.91 -20.91
C MET A 243 -0.15 0.47 -21.44
N SER A 244 -1.26 -0.21 -21.71
CA SER A 244 -1.31 -1.62 -22.07
C SER A 244 -2.53 -1.86 -22.96
N ASP A 245 -2.42 -2.79 -23.89
CA ASP A 245 -3.54 -3.20 -24.75
C ASP A 245 -4.63 -3.97 -23.98
N GLU A 246 -4.43 -4.25 -22.69
CA GLU A 246 -5.36 -4.97 -21.82
C GLU A 246 -5.95 -4.10 -20.70
N TYR A 247 -7.18 -4.41 -20.31
CA TYR A 247 -7.78 -3.86 -19.10
C TYR A 247 -7.26 -4.60 -17.86
N CYS A 248 -7.24 -3.92 -16.71
CA CYS A 248 -6.95 -4.62 -15.45
C CYS A 248 -8.05 -5.64 -15.13
N ARG A 249 -7.69 -6.76 -14.49
CA ARG A 249 -8.58 -7.90 -14.17
C ARG A 249 -9.98 -7.57 -13.65
N LYS A 250 -10.13 -6.50 -12.86
CA LYS A 250 -11.38 -6.06 -12.22
C LYS A 250 -11.86 -4.71 -12.73
N CYS A 251 -11.72 -4.43 -14.03
CA CYS A 251 -11.96 -3.10 -14.58
C CYS A 251 -13.47 -2.78 -14.62
N PRO A 252 -13.92 -1.58 -14.21
CA PRO A 252 -15.34 -1.21 -14.33
C PRO A 252 -15.73 -0.80 -15.75
N LYS A 253 -14.76 -0.59 -16.65
CA LYS A 253 -15.07 -0.33 -18.06
C LYS A 253 -15.44 -1.66 -18.72
N PRO A 254 -16.50 -1.69 -19.56
CA PRO A 254 -16.83 -2.89 -20.30
C PRO A 254 -15.63 -3.31 -21.15
N THR A 255 -15.26 -4.59 -21.09
CA THR A 255 -14.39 -5.20 -22.09
C THR A 255 -15.09 -5.04 -23.43
N GLN A 256 -14.56 -4.17 -24.30
CA GLN A 256 -15.04 -4.10 -25.67
C GLN A 256 -14.80 -5.47 -26.30
N SER A 257 -15.89 -6.14 -26.66
CA SER A 257 -15.91 -7.41 -27.40
C SER A 257 -15.67 -7.15 -28.87
#